data_AF-A0A921HMG8-F1
#
_entry.id   AF-A0A921HMG8-F1
#
_cell.length_a   1.000
_cell.length_b   1.000
_cell.length_c   1.000
_cell.angle_alpha   90.00
_cell.angle_beta   90.00
_cell.angle_gamma   90.00
#
_symmetry.space_group_name_H-M   'P 1'
#
loop_
_entity.id
_entity.type
_entity.pdbx_description
1 polymer ?
#
loop_
_entity_poly.entity_id
_entity_poly.type
_entity_poly.pdbx_seq_one_letter_code
_entity_poly.pdbx_strand_id
1 'polypeptide(L)'
;MEYIAVLIAEKLSLVIQHNLPGMNGQFYISDLYFYGIIPLVFIFFLYYTKVNERFILYWETLQRTFYAVLYSEIFCVVLLYLFKTSNYVSRAYVVIFFAMAFICLCISRQFLIKTCRRLNLMKEAVVFIGAGKTTQKIIDFTRNNNCFGINVAGLFDETPKIKDITEKYHIFRDLEETKDYIQRYKIRTVIIAVPSMEKERLLNLIEDLQPIVRNLMFVPNIVGMPVFNLEVKRLYENNMVLLGIKNNLAKKTNRRIKRVFDIVFSLATMVIILPVSIIVMIGIMIESPGASPIFKHYRVGKSGKLFPCYKFRSMVQ
;
A
#
# COMPACT_ATOMS: atom_id res chain seq x y z
N MET A 1 4.76 18.02 3.60
CA MET A 1 3.58 18.77 3.12
C MET A 1 2.42 18.65 4.09
N GLU A 2 1.95 17.44 4.39
CA GLU A 2 0.80 17.22 5.29
C GLU A 2 1.02 17.81 6.71
N TYR A 3 2.19 17.58 7.31
CA TYR A 3 2.58 18.21 8.59
C TYR A 3 2.47 19.74 8.57
N ILE A 4 3.01 20.36 7.51
CA ILE A 4 3.00 21.83 7.35
C ILE A 4 1.56 22.32 7.15
N ALA A 5 0.73 21.58 6.42
CA ALA A 5 -0.68 21.92 6.21
C ALA A 5 -1.47 21.89 7.53
N VAL A 6 -1.20 20.93 8.41
CA VAL A 6 -1.80 20.86 9.75
C VAL A 6 -1.35 22.05 10.61
N LEU A 7 -0.06 22.38 10.62
CA LEU A 7 0.44 23.56 11.36
C LEU A 7 -0.14 24.89 10.85
N ILE A 8 -0.29 25.03 9.52
CA ILE A 8 -0.92 26.20 8.92
C ILE A 8 -2.39 26.29 9.34
N ALA A 9 -3.11 25.17 9.31
CA ALA A 9 -4.50 25.14 9.75
C ALA A 9 -4.64 25.51 11.23
N GLU A 10 -3.71 25.05 12.07
CA GLU A 10 -3.67 25.37 13.48
C GLU A 10 -3.45 26.87 13.73
N LYS A 11 -2.43 27.46 13.08
CA LYS A 11 -2.21 28.93 13.16
C LYS A 11 -3.41 29.72 12.66
N LEU A 12 -4.00 29.33 11.53
CA LEU A 12 -5.17 30.00 10.98
C LEU A 12 -6.36 29.92 11.93
N SER A 13 -6.58 28.78 12.57
CA SER A 13 -7.68 28.60 13.53
C SER A 13 -7.52 29.50 14.77
N LEU A 14 -6.30 29.66 15.29
CA LEU A 14 -6.00 30.58 16.39
C LEU A 14 -6.23 32.05 15.99
N VAL A 15 -5.78 32.44 14.80
CA VAL A 15 -5.97 33.80 14.28
C VAL A 15 -7.46 34.11 14.11
N ILE A 16 -8.24 33.18 13.55
CA ILE A 16 -9.68 33.37 13.36
C ILE A 16 -10.39 33.47 14.71
N GLN A 17 -10.05 32.61 15.65
CA GLN A 17 -10.64 32.63 16.99
C GLN A 17 -10.35 33.94 17.72
N HIS A 18 -9.13 34.48 17.62
CA HIS A 18 -8.75 35.73 18.27
C HIS A 18 -9.48 36.96 17.70
N ASN A 19 -9.87 36.90 16.42
CA ASN A 19 -10.62 37.96 15.75
C ASN A 19 -12.15 37.82 15.89
N LEU A 20 -12.65 36.76 16.52
CA LEU A 20 -14.08 36.53 16.74
C LEU A 20 -14.55 37.26 18.01
N PRO A 21 -15.53 38.19 17.91
CA PRO A 21 -16.02 38.95 19.04
C PRO A 21 -16.64 38.02 20.10
N GLY A 22 -16.19 38.16 21.36
CA GLY A 22 -16.70 37.40 22.50
C GLY A 22 -15.89 36.16 22.92
N MET A 23 -14.78 35.85 22.24
CA MET A 23 -13.96 34.65 22.51
C MET A 23 -12.56 34.98 23.07
N ASN A 24 -12.42 36.09 23.79
CA ASN A 24 -11.15 36.60 24.33
C ASN A 24 -10.71 35.87 25.61
N GLY A 25 -10.52 34.55 25.54
CA GLY A 25 -9.74 33.82 26.53
C GLY A 25 -8.26 33.87 26.16
N GLN A 26 -7.37 34.07 27.15
CA GLN A 26 -5.94 33.77 26.93
C GLN A 26 -5.78 32.25 26.89
N PHE A 27 -5.79 31.69 25.68
CA PHE A 27 -5.56 30.28 25.44
C PHE A 27 -4.06 30.02 25.35
N TYR A 28 -3.55 29.13 26.19
CA TYR A 28 -2.16 28.69 26.12
C TYR A 28 -2.13 27.21 25.79
N ILE A 29 -1.86 26.90 24.52
CA ILE A 29 -1.52 25.55 24.09
C ILE A 29 0.00 25.44 24.24
N SER A 30 0.48 24.45 24.98
CA SER A 30 1.92 24.22 25.09
C SER A 30 2.52 23.87 23.72
N ASP A 31 3.73 24.36 23.45
CA ASP A 31 4.46 24.11 22.20
C ASP A 31 4.59 22.61 21.86
N LEU A 32 4.59 21.74 22.89
CA LEU A 32 4.63 20.29 22.71
C LEU A 32 3.36 19.75 22.03
N TYR A 33 2.19 20.29 22.36
CA TYR A 33 0.94 19.90 21.72
C TYR A 33 0.86 20.44 20.30
N PHE A 34 1.24 21.71 20.13
CA PHE A 34 1.17 22.44 18.87
C PHE A 34 2.09 21.84 17.80
N TYR A 35 3.38 21.63 18.12
CA TYR A 35 4.35 21.12 17.15
C TYR A 35 4.51 19.61 17.19
N GLY A 36 4.13 18.95 18.28
CA GLY A 36 4.36 17.52 18.47
C GLY A 36 3.10 16.68 18.32
N ILE A 37 2.25 16.69 19.35
CA ILE A 37 1.19 15.70 19.52
C ILE A 37 0.12 15.82 18.42
N ILE A 38 -0.39 17.03 18.15
CA ILE A 38 -1.49 17.23 17.20
C ILE A 38 -1.05 16.82 15.77
N PRO A 39 0.07 17.31 15.20
CA PRO A 39 0.48 16.88 13.87
C PRO A 39 0.77 15.37 13.77
N LEU A 40 1.31 14.75 14.83
CA LEU A 40 1.61 13.32 14.84
C LEU A 40 0.34 12.48 14.75
N VAL A 41 -0.70 12.85 15.52
CA VAL A 41 -2.02 12.20 15.47
C VAL A 41 -2.61 12.30 14.05
N PHE A 42 -2.57 13.49 13.44
CA PHE A 42 -3.08 13.67 12.07
C PHE A 42 -2.32 12.82 11.05
N ILE A 43 -0.99 12.76 11.13
CA ILE A 43 -0.18 11.91 10.26
C ILE A 43 -0.51 10.43 10.45
N PHE A 44 -0.73 9.99 11.70
CA PHE A 44 -1.11 8.61 12.00
C PHE A 44 -2.43 8.23 11.32
N PHE A 45 -3.47 9.06 11.44
CA PHE A 45 -4.77 8.76 10.82
C PHE A 45 -4.77 8.92 9.30
N LEU A 46 -4.02 9.88 8.74
CA LEU A 46 -3.82 10.00 7.29
C LEU A 46 -3.12 8.75 6.73
N TYR A 47 -2.18 8.18 7.49
CA TYR A 47 -1.54 6.92 7.13
C TYR A 47 -2.52 5.73 7.26
N TYR A 48 -3.28 5.65 8.35
CA TYR A 48 -4.23 4.57 8.62
C TYR A 48 -5.33 4.47 7.56
N THR A 49 -5.91 5.62 7.19
CA THR A 49 -6.96 5.73 6.17
C THR A 49 -6.44 5.50 4.74
N LYS A 50 -5.12 5.25 4.57
CA LYS A 50 -4.46 5.04 3.28
C LYS A 50 -4.79 6.15 2.29
N VAL A 51 -4.85 7.38 2.78
CA VAL A 51 -5.12 8.58 1.98
C VAL A 51 -4.05 8.74 0.89
N ASN A 52 -2.82 8.27 1.15
CA ASN A 52 -1.68 8.32 0.24
C ASN A 52 -1.51 7.09 -0.68
N GLU A 53 -2.49 6.19 -0.72
CA GLU A 53 -2.43 5.04 -1.61
C GLU A 53 -2.61 5.44 -3.08
N ARG A 54 -1.93 4.71 -3.98
CA ARG A 54 -1.89 5.02 -5.41
C ARG A 54 -3.12 4.44 -6.14
N PHE A 55 -3.55 5.11 -7.21
CA PHE A 55 -4.71 4.76 -8.04
C PHE A 55 -6.04 4.78 -7.26
N ILE A 56 -6.35 5.93 -6.65
CA ILE A 56 -7.60 6.21 -5.95
C ILE A 56 -8.25 7.41 -6.66
N LEU A 57 -9.57 7.40 -6.78
CA LEU A 57 -10.30 8.51 -7.40
C LEU A 57 -10.23 9.77 -6.53
N TYR A 58 -10.51 10.92 -7.14
CA TYR A 58 -10.57 12.21 -6.44
C TYR A 58 -11.61 12.20 -5.30
N TRP A 59 -12.80 11.63 -5.55
CA TRP A 59 -13.87 11.57 -4.55
C TRP A 59 -13.54 10.65 -3.38
N GLU A 60 -13.00 9.46 -3.65
CA GLU A 60 -12.54 8.55 -2.60
C GLU A 60 -11.41 9.18 -1.77
N THR A 61 -10.54 9.96 -2.42
CA THR A 61 -9.50 10.73 -1.75
C THR A 61 -10.09 11.76 -0.78
N LEU A 62 -11.09 12.52 -1.21
CA LEU A 62 -11.77 13.50 -0.35
C LEU A 62 -12.47 12.82 0.83
N GLN A 63 -13.20 11.71 0.58
CA GLN A 63 -13.87 10.95 1.64
C GLN A 63 -12.86 10.41 2.67
N ARG A 64 -11.75 9.80 2.22
CA ARG A 64 -10.71 9.31 3.13
C ARG A 64 -10.06 10.45 3.92
N THR A 65 -9.84 11.61 3.29
CA THR A 65 -9.30 12.80 3.96
C THR A 65 -10.26 13.31 5.03
N PHE A 66 -11.56 13.36 4.72
CA PHE A 66 -12.60 13.75 5.67
C PHE A 66 -12.61 12.83 6.91
N TYR A 67 -12.65 11.51 6.71
CA TYR A 67 -12.60 10.55 7.82
C TYR A 67 -11.29 10.63 8.61
N ALA A 68 -10.15 10.85 7.94
CA ALA A 68 -8.87 11.01 8.62
C ALA A 68 -8.87 12.23 9.54
N VAL A 69 -9.36 13.37 9.07
CA VAL A 69 -9.48 14.60 9.88
C VAL A 69 -10.45 14.38 11.04
N LEU A 70 -11.61 13.78 10.78
CA LEU A 70 -12.62 13.49 11.80
C LEU A 70 -12.08 12.58 12.90
N TYR A 71 -11.40 11.47 12.56
CA TYR A 71 -10.81 10.58 13.56
C TYR A 71 -9.66 11.23 14.33
N SER A 72 -8.84 12.04 13.64
CA SER A 72 -7.74 12.78 14.28
C SER A 72 -8.27 13.75 15.31
N GLU A 73 -9.32 14.47 14.98
CA GLU A 73 -9.92 15.45 15.87
C GLU A 73 -10.59 14.80 17.08
N ILE A 74 -11.39 13.75 16.87
CA ILE A 74 -12.00 12.99 17.98
C ILE A 74 -10.90 12.48 18.92
N PHE A 75 -9.81 11.94 18.37
CA PHE A 75 -8.70 11.45 19.17
C PHE A 75 -7.99 12.58 19.93
N CYS A 76 -7.75 13.73 19.30
CA CYS A 76 -7.19 14.90 19.96
C CYS A 76 -8.08 15.39 21.12
N VAL A 77 -9.41 15.43 20.94
CA VAL A 77 -10.37 15.81 21.99
C VAL A 77 -10.30 14.82 23.16
N VAL A 78 -10.24 13.52 22.87
CA VAL A 78 -10.09 12.48 23.91
C VAL A 78 -8.77 12.65 24.67
N LEU A 79 -7.65 12.90 23.99
CA LEU A 79 -6.37 13.16 24.65
C LEU A 79 -6.42 14.41 25.54
N LEU A 80 -7.00 15.51 25.05
CA LEU A 80 -7.14 16.74 25.84
C LEU A 80 -7.97 16.54 27.10
N TYR A 81 -9.00 15.68 27.03
CA TYR A 81 -9.82 15.30 28.19
C TYR A 81 -9.04 14.42 29.18
N LEU A 82 -8.33 13.39 28.71
CA LEU A 82 -7.54 12.49 29.55
C LEU A 82 -6.41 13.23 30.30
N PHE A 83 -5.75 14.19 29.64
CA PHE A 83 -4.71 15.02 30.25
C PHE A 83 -5.25 16.22 31.03
N LYS A 84 -6.57 16.32 31.26
CA LYS A 84 -7.24 17.41 32.00
C LYS A 84 -6.88 18.82 31.50
N THR A 85 -6.46 18.95 30.25
CA THR A 85 -6.11 20.24 29.62
C THR A 85 -7.32 20.86 28.92
N SER A 86 -8.47 20.17 28.91
CA SER A 86 -9.70 20.63 28.27
C SER A 86 -10.20 22.01 28.74
N ASN A 87 -9.90 22.40 29.98
CA ASN A 87 -10.31 23.70 30.53
C ASN A 87 -9.59 24.89 29.85
N TYR A 88 -8.46 24.63 29.19
CA TYR A 88 -7.65 25.63 28.48
C TYR A 88 -7.93 25.65 26.97
N VAL A 89 -8.89 24.86 26.47
CA VAL A 89 -9.19 24.77 25.03
C VAL A 89 -10.66 25.12 24.79
N SER A 90 -10.90 26.13 23.94
CA SER A 90 -12.27 26.51 23.57
C SER A 90 -12.92 25.45 22.67
N ARG A 91 -14.22 25.19 22.88
CA ARG A 91 -15.01 24.32 21.99
C ARG A 91 -15.11 24.90 20.57
N ALA A 92 -15.11 26.22 20.43
CA ALA A 92 -15.13 26.86 19.12
C ALA A 92 -13.80 26.71 18.37
N TYR A 93 -12.68 26.71 19.10
CA TYR A 93 -11.37 26.43 18.51
C TYR A 93 -11.37 25.07 17.80
N VAL A 94 -11.90 24.04 18.46
CA VAL A 94 -12.00 22.68 17.92
C VAL A 94 -12.75 22.68 16.58
N VAL A 95 -13.95 23.27 16.53
CA VAL A 95 -14.76 23.34 15.29
C VAL A 95 -14.09 24.14 14.18
N ILE A 96 -13.45 25.27 14.50
CA ILE A 96 -12.73 26.09 13.51
C ILE A 96 -11.50 25.34 13.00
N PHE A 97 -10.80 24.65 13.88
CA PHE A 97 -9.63 23.84 13.54
C PHE A 97 -10.01 22.67 12.63
N PHE A 98 -11.13 21.97 12.87
CA PHE A 98 -11.65 20.94 11.96
C PHE A 98 -11.79 21.45 10.52
N ALA A 99 -12.54 22.55 10.36
CA ALA A 99 -12.84 23.12 9.06
C ALA A 99 -11.55 23.55 8.35
N MET A 100 -10.65 24.21 9.08
CA MET A 100 -9.40 24.69 8.52
C MET A 100 -8.43 23.56 8.18
N ALA A 101 -8.34 22.53 9.04
CA ALA A 101 -7.51 21.36 8.78
C ALA A 101 -7.96 20.62 7.52
N PHE A 102 -9.28 20.42 7.36
CA PHE A 102 -9.84 19.80 6.17
C PHE A 102 -9.50 20.60 4.90
N ILE A 103 -9.72 21.93 4.92
CA ILE A 103 -9.44 22.82 3.79
C ILE A 103 -7.93 22.83 3.44
N CYS A 104 -7.06 23.04 4.43
CA CYS A 104 -5.61 23.07 4.22
C CYS A 104 -5.06 21.74 3.71
N LEU A 105 -5.56 20.60 4.21
CA LEU A 105 -5.17 19.27 3.71
C LEU A 105 -5.65 19.05 2.27
N CYS A 106 -6.87 19.48 1.93
CA CYS A 106 -7.36 19.42 0.55
C CYS A 106 -6.51 20.27 -0.39
N ILE A 107 -6.23 21.53 -0.03
CA ILE A 107 -5.43 22.46 -0.84
C ILE A 107 -4.00 21.97 -1.00
N SER A 108 -3.33 21.61 0.11
CA SER A 108 -1.95 21.12 0.08
C SER A 108 -1.80 19.88 -0.80
N ARG A 109 -2.82 19.03 -0.85
CA ARG A 109 -2.85 17.87 -1.72
C ARG A 109 -3.07 18.22 -3.19
N GLN A 110 -3.99 19.13 -3.51
CA GLN A 110 -4.15 19.60 -4.89
C GLN A 110 -2.86 20.25 -5.40
N PHE A 111 -2.21 21.03 -4.54
CA PHE A 111 -0.92 21.63 -4.83
C PHE A 111 0.15 20.57 -5.09
N LEU A 112 0.24 19.52 -4.24
CA LEU A 112 1.17 18.41 -4.43
C LEU A 112 0.90 17.68 -5.76
N ILE A 113 -0.35 17.33 -6.05
CA ILE A 113 -0.75 16.66 -7.29
C ILE A 113 -0.37 17.50 -8.52
N LYS A 114 -0.71 18.79 -8.51
CA LYS A 114 -0.44 19.70 -9.63
C LYS A 114 1.06 19.89 -9.85
N THR A 115 1.82 20.02 -8.76
CA THR A 115 3.29 20.16 -8.80
C THR A 115 3.95 18.87 -9.29
N CYS A 116 3.55 17.72 -8.77
CA CYS A 116 4.05 16.41 -9.21
C CYS A 116 3.69 16.11 -10.67
N ARG A 117 2.52 16.56 -11.15
CA ARG A 117 2.12 16.47 -12.57
C ARG A 117 3.03 17.33 -13.46
N ARG A 118 3.26 18.60 -13.07
CA ARG A 118 4.15 19.51 -13.83
C ARG A 118 5.59 19.01 -13.90
N LEU A 119 6.09 18.48 -12.80
CA LEU A 119 7.47 17.99 -12.71
C LEU A 119 7.64 16.53 -13.18
N ASN A 120 6.56 15.86 -13.63
CA ASN A 120 6.55 14.43 -13.96
C ASN A 120 7.03 13.49 -12.82
N LEU A 121 7.08 13.98 -11.57
CA LEU A 121 7.79 13.33 -10.45
C LEU A 121 7.07 12.13 -9.82
N MET A 122 5.92 11.72 -10.33
CA MET A 122 5.16 10.60 -9.75
C MET A 122 4.53 9.69 -10.80
N LYS A 123 5.00 9.76 -12.05
CA LYS A 123 4.51 8.87 -13.09
C LYS A 123 5.00 7.45 -12.84
N GLU A 124 4.07 6.50 -12.83
CA GLU A 124 4.43 5.08 -12.74
C GLU A 124 4.54 4.52 -14.16
N ALA A 125 5.70 3.95 -14.49
CA ALA A 125 5.90 3.24 -15.74
C ALA A 125 5.05 1.97 -15.73
N VAL A 126 4.16 1.83 -16.72
CA VAL A 126 3.23 0.72 -16.86
C VAL A 126 3.38 0.10 -18.24
N VAL A 127 3.45 -1.23 -18.30
CA VAL A 127 3.33 -2.00 -19.53
C VAL A 127 1.92 -2.57 -19.63
N PHE A 128 1.32 -2.45 -20.80
CA PHE A 128 -0.01 -2.99 -21.07
C PHE A 128 0.09 -4.27 -21.91
N ILE A 129 -0.65 -5.29 -21.54
CA ILE A 129 -0.84 -6.52 -22.31
C ILE A 129 -2.20 -6.40 -23.01
N GLY A 130 -2.16 -6.31 -24.34
CA GLY A 130 -3.25 -5.97 -25.25
C GLY A 130 -3.21 -4.51 -25.71
N ALA A 131 -3.21 -4.26 -27.02
CA ALA A 131 -3.34 -2.94 -27.64
C ALA A 131 -4.74 -2.72 -28.23
N GLY A 132 -5.77 -3.07 -27.45
CA GLY A 132 -7.18 -2.95 -27.82
C GLY A 132 -7.89 -1.70 -27.29
N LYS A 133 -9.21 -1.63 -27.54
CA LYS A 133 -10.08 -0.52 -27.09
C LYS A 133 -10.08 -0.36 -25.57
N THR A 134 -9.96 -1.45 -24.81
CA THR A 134 -9.89 -1.43 -23.35
C THR A 134 -8.66 -0.66 -22.85
N THR A 135 -7.50 -0.90 -23.47
CA THR A 135 -6.26 -0.19 -23.15
C THR A 135 -6.37 1.29 -23.46
N GLN A 136 -6.95 1.65 -24.61
CA GLN A 136 -7.21 3.04 -24.97
C GLN A 136 -8.08 3.75 -23.92
N LYS A 137 -9.20 3.13 -23.53
CA LYS A 137 -10.09 3.66 -22.49
C LYS A 137 -9.37 3.86 -21.16
N ILE A 138 -8.48 2.95 -20.76
CA ILE A 138 -7.69 3.07 -19.53
C ILE A 138 -6.69 4.23 -19.63
N ILE A 139 -6.02 4.39 -20.77
CA ILE A 139 -5.07 5.48 -21.02
C ILE A 139 -5.80 6.83 -20.98
N ASP A 140 -6.94 6.96 -21.65
CA ASP A 140 -7.72 8.19 -21.71
C ASP A 140 -8.35 8.53 -20.35
N PHE A 141 -8.90 7.55 -19.65
CA PHE A 141 -9.41 7.71 -18.28
C PHE A 141 -8.29 8.20 -17.34
N THR A 142 -7.09 7.60 -17.46
CA THR A 142 -5.96 8.00 -16.63
C THR A 142 -5.52 9.44 -16.93
N ARG A 143 -5.55 9.84 -18.20
CA ARG A 143 -5.19 11.19 -18.62
C ARG A 143 -6.15 12.23 -18.03
N ASN A 144 -7.46 11.94 -18.00
CA ASN A 144 -8.48 12.91 -17.57
C ASN A 144 -8.73 12.92 -16.06
N ASN A 145 -8.67 11.77 -15.38
CA ASN A 145 -9.18 11.64 -14.01
C ASN A 145 -8.13 11.36 -12.93
N ASN A 146 -6.87 11.09 -13.29
CA ASN A 146 -5.96 10.47 -12.33
C ASN A 146 -5.08 11.46 -11.57
N CYS A 147 -5.15 11.44 -10.24
CA CYS A 147 -4.29 12.25 -9.36
C CYS A 147 -2.78 11.96 -9.53
N PHE A 148 -2.40 10.83 -10.14
CA PHE A 148 -1.02 10.55 -10.55
C PHE A 148 -0.99 9.92 -11.96
N GLY A 149 -0.03 10.34 -12.79
CA GLY A 149 0.04 9.94 -14.19
C GLY A 149 0.56 8.51 -14.38
N ILE A 150 0.00 7.77 -15.32
CA ILE A 150 0.66 6.59 -15.87
C ILE A 150 1.62 7.07 -16.96
N ASN A 151 2.84 6.54 -16.98
CA ASN A 151 3.70 6.61 -18.16
C ASN A 151 3.61 5.27 -18.88
N VAL A 152 3.03 5.25 -20.08
CA VAL A 152 2.95 4.03 -20.87
C VAL A 152 4.36 3.73 -21.38
N ALA A 153 4.98 2.69 -20.82
CA ALA A 153 6.36 2.31 -21.18
C ALA A 153 6.39 1.43 -22.44
N GLY A 154 5.34 0.64 -22.66
CA GLY A 154 5.18 -0.18 -23.86
C GLY A 154 3.87 -0.95 -23.83
N LEU A 155 3.48 -1.47 -24.99
CA LEU A 155 2.35 -2.36 -25.15
C LEU A 155 2.83 -3.68 -25.71
N PHE A 156 2.25 -4.78 -25.24
CA PHE A 156 2.42 -6.09 -25.84
C PHE A 156 1.13 -6.45 -26.56
N ASP A 157 1.20 -6.78 -27.85
CA ASP A 157 0.07 -7.32 -28.60
C ASP A 157 0.57 -8.19 -29.76
N GLU A 158 0.04 -9.41 -29.85
CA GLU A 158 0.32 -10.35 -30.95
C GLU A 158 -0.37 -9.89 -32.24
N THR A 159 -1.53 -9.24 -32.11
CA THR A 159 -2.31 -8.72 -33.25
C THR A 159 -2.81 -7.32 -32.95
N PRO A 160 -1.98 -6.27 -33.15
CA PRO A 160 -2.41 -4.91 -32.87
C PRO A 160 -3.58 -4.51 -33.79
N LYS A 161 -4.72 -4.19 -33.18
CA LYS A 161 -5.97 -3.86 -33.92
C LYS A 161 -6.17 -2.37 -34.18
N ILE A 162 -5.40 -1.48 -33.54
CA ILE A 162 -5.65 -0.03 -33.54
C ILE A 162 -4.38 0.74 -33.92
N LYS A 163 -4.44 1.49 -35.04
CA LYS A 163 -3.30 2.25 -35.58
C LYS A 163 -2.84 3.42 -34.68
N ASP A 164 -3.77 4.15 -34.07
CA ASP A 164 -3.47 5.31 -33.21
C ASP A 164 -2.57 4.98 -32.01
N ILE A 165 -2.68 3.76 -31.48
CA ILE A 165 -1.89 3.30 -30.32
C ILE A 165 -0.53 2.78 -30.79
N THR A 166 -0.51 2.13 -31.97
CA THR A 166 0.71 1.57 -32.56
C THR A 166 1.73 2.60 -32.99
N GLU A 167 1.29 3.80 -33.36
CA GLU A 167 2.21 4.88 -33.79
C GLU A 167 2.79 5.67 -32.61
N LYS A 168 2.12 5.64 -31.45
CA LYS A 168 2.44 6.48 -30.30
C LYS A 168 3.33 5.79 -29.27
N TYR A 169 3.31 4.47 -29.24
CA TYR A 169 3.98 3.67 -28.21
C TYR A 169 4.67 2.46 -28.84
N HIS A 170 5.76 2.02 -28.21
CA HIS A 170 6.48 0.83 -28.65
C HIS A 170 5.65 -0.43 -28.40
N ILE A 171 5.54 -1.29 -29.42
CA ILE A 171 4.80 -2.54 -29.36
C ILE A 171 5.76 -3.73 -29.40
N PHE A 172 5.72 -4.52 -28.35
CA PHE A 172 6.35 -5.83 -28.29
C PHE A 172 5.42 -6.87 -28.91
N ARG A 173 5.97 -7.72 -29.77
CA ARG A 173 5.24 -8.83 -30.40
C ARG A 173 5.52 -10.16 -29.73
N ASP A 174 6.61 -10.25 -28.98
CA ASP A 174 7.00 -11.43 -28.22
C ASP A 174 6.88 -11.18 -26.71
N LEU A 175 6.38 -12.20 -26.01
CA LEU A 175 6.15 -12.14 -24.57
C LEU A 175 7.49 -12.23 -23.82
N GLU A 176 8.45 -13.00 -24.32
CA GLU A 176 9.77 -13.09 -23.70
C GLU A 176 10.55 -11.78 -23.83
N GLU A 177 10.52 -11.15 -25.01
CA GLU A 177 11.05 -9.78 -25.19
C GLU A 177 10.40 -8.78 -24.21
N THR A 178 9.09 -8.90 -23.99
CA THR A 178 8.36 -8.07 -23.03
C THR A 178 8.83 -8.31 -21.59
N LYS A 179 9.03 -9.58 -21.19
CA LYS A 179 9.55 -9.96 -19.86
C LYS A 179 10.95 -9.39 -19.64
N ASP A 180 11.83 -9.51 -20.64
CA ASP A 180 13.19 -8.96 -20.60
C ASP A 180 13.19 -7.44 -20.47
N TYR A 181 12.32 -6.76 -21.23
CA TYR A 181 12.13 -5.32 -21.14
C TYR A 181 11.67 -4.89 -19.73
N ILE A 182 10.67 -5.58 -19.18
CA ILE A 182 10.15 -5.33 -17.82
C ILE A 182 11.28 -5.44 -16.78
N GLN A 183 12.11 -6.47 -16.88
CA GLN A 183 13.23 -6.69 -15.95
C GLN A 183 14.33 -5.64 -16.12
N ARG A 184 14.75 -5.37 -17.36
CA ARG A 184 15.83 -4.43 -17.70
C ARG A 184 15.51 -3.01 -17.23
N TYR A 185 14.29 -2.54 -17.48
CA TYR A 185 13.83 -1.21 -17.09
C TYR A 185 13.18 -1.16 -15.69
N LYS A 186 13.17 -2.29 -14.96
CA LYS A 186 12.61 -2.42 -13.60
C LYS A 186 11.17 -1.90 -13.50
N ILE A 187 10.37 -2.22 -14.50
CA ILE A 187 8.97 -1.83 -14.57
C ILE A 187 8.20 -2.54 -13.46
N ARG A 188 7.44 -1.75 -12.69
CA ARG A 188 6.82 -2.25 -11.45
C ARG A 188 5.41 -2.76 -11.66
N THR A 189 4.73 -2.25 -12.68
CA THR A 189 3.30 -2.44 -12.86
C THR A 189 2.99 -2.89 -14.28
N VAL A 190 2.23 -3.98 -14.40
CA VAL A 190 1.72 -4.51 -15.66
C VAL A 190 0.20 -4.60 -15.58
N ILE A 191 -0.48 -4.20 -16.66
CA ILE A 191 -1.93 -4.24 -16.77
C ILE A 191 -2.34 -5.12 -17.95
N ILE A 192 -3.04 -6.21 -17.69
CA ILE A 192 -3.64 -7.09 -18.70
C ILE A 192 -5.03 -6.54 -19.06
N ALA A 193 -5.14 -5.99 -20.26
CA ALA A 193 -6.33 -5.30 -20.75
C ALA A 193 -7.01 -6.07 -21.90
N VAL A 194 -7.00 -7.41 -21.84
CA VAL A 194 -7.65 -8.31 -22.79
C VAL A 194 -8.78 -9.07 -22.09
N PRO A 195 -10.00 -8.49 -21.98
CA PRO A 195 -11.10 -9.12 -21.24
C PRO A 195 -11.62 -10.40 -21.91
N SER A 196 -11.44 -10.54 -23.23
CA SER A 196 -11.86 -11.71 -24.01
C SER A 196 -10.83 -12.85 -24.01
N MET A 197 -9.81 -12.78 -23.14
CA MET A 197 -8.77 -13.81 -23.07
C MET A 197 -9.31 -15.08 -22.41
N GLU A 198 -8.91 -16.23 -22.95
CA GLU A 198 -9.21 -17.53 -22.34
C GLU A 198 -8.64 -17.62 -20.93
N LYS A 199 -9.40 -18.24 -20.01
CA LYS A 199 -9.05 -18.30 -18.58
C LYS A 199 -7.70 -18.97 -18.34
N GLU A 200 -7.40 -20.06 -19.04
CA GLU A 200 -6.13 -20.79 -18.93
C GLU A 200 -4.95 -19.91 -19.35
N ARG A 201 -5.09 -19.21 -20.48
CA ARG A 201 -4.08 -18.28 -20.97
C ARG A 201 -3.86 -17.10 -20.01
N LEU A 202 -4.93 -16.58 -19.40
CA LEU A 202 -4.84 -15.53 -18.38
C LEU A 202 -4.09 -16.03 -17.13
N LEU A 203 -4.38 -17.25 -16.67
CA LEU A 203 -3.70 -17.84 -15.51
C LEU A 203 -2.22 -18.06 -15.79
N ASN A 204 -1.86 -18.61 -16.95
CA ASN A 204 -0.46 -18.80 -17.36
C ASN A 204 0.30 -17.46 -17.39
N LEU A 205 -0.31 -16.40 -17.93
CA LEU A 205 0.28 -15.05 -17.91
C LEU A 205 0.44 -14.50 -16.49
N ILE A 206 -0.50 -14.78 -15.59
CA ILE A 206 -0.41 -14.36 -14.20
C ILE A 206 0.76 -15.08 -13.51
N GLU A 207 0.88 -16.40 -13.68
CA GLU A 207 1.97 -17.20 -13.11
C GLU A 207 3.35 -16.76 -13.61
N ASP A 208 3.46 -16.45 -14.90
CA ASP A 208 4.70 -15.97 -15.51
C ASP A 208 5.11 -14.57 -15.03
N LEU A 209 4.16 -13.64 -14.90
CA LEU A 209 4.46 -12.24 -14.64
C LEU A 209 4.51 -11.90 -13.15
N GLN A 210 3.71 -12.57 -12.32
CA GLN A 210 3.63 -12.30 -10.88
C GLN A 210 4.98 -12.35 -10.13
N PRO A 211 5.94 -13.24 -10.47
CA PRO A 211 7.27 -13.25 -9.86
C PRO A 211 8.13 -12.05 -10.27
N ILE A 212 7.90 -11.53 -11.48
CA ILE A 212 8.73 -10.51 -12.13
C ILE A 212 8.27 -9.10 -11.74
N VAL A 213 6.96 -8.88 -11.66
CA VAL A 213 6.36 -7.56 -11.44
C VAL A 213 5.92 -7.35 -9.99
N ARG A 214 5.84 -6.10 -9.57
CA ARG A 214 5.38 -5.75 -8.21
C ARG A 214 3.86 -5.73 -8.12
N ASN A 215 3.21 -5.15 -9.13
CA ASN A 215 1.77 -5.07 -9.24
C ASN A 215 1.35 -5.64 -10.59
N LEU A 216 0.53 -6.69 -10.57
CA LEU A 216 -0.14 -7.19 -11.76
C LEU A 216 -1.62 -6.85 -11.63
N MET A 217 -2.17 -6.15 -12.61
CA MET A 217 -3.59 -5.84 -12.68
C MET A 217 -4.18 -6.43 -13.95
N PHE A 218 -5.43 -6.86 -13.90
CA PHE A 218 -6.14 -7.32 -15.10
C PHE A 218 -7.58 -6.82 -15.10
N VAL A 219 -8.15 -6.71 -16.30
CA VAL A 219 -9.56 -6.38 -16.51
C VAL A 219 -10.33 -7.69 -16.77
N PRO A 220 -11.13 -8.18 -15.81
CA PRO A 220 -11.87 -9.43 -15.97
C PRO A 220 -13.06 -9.26 -16.92
N ASN A 221 -13.51 -10.38 -17.49
CA ASN A 221 -14.90 -10.53 -17.92
C ASN A 221 -15.74 -10.92 -16.69
N ILE A 222 -16.85 -10.23 -16.44
CA ILE A 222 -17.50 -10.15 -15.10
C ILE A 222 -18.25 -11.46 -14.73
N VAL A 223 -18.28 -12.47 -15.60
CA VAL A 223 -19.05 -13.70 -15.39
C VAL A 223 -18.18 -14.84 -14.85
N GLY A 224 -18.46 -15.29 -13.62
CA GLY A 224 -18.09 -16.63 -13.14
C GLY A 224 -16.72 -16.84 -12.49
N MET A 225 -16.01 -15.79 -12.05
CA MET A 225 -14.66 -15.93 -11.47
C MET A 225 -14.67 -15.86 -9.93
N PRO A 226 -13.99 -16.78 -9.21
CA PRO A 226 -13.88 -16.72 -7.76
C PRO A 226 -12.98 -15.56 -7.32
N VAL A 227 -13.55 -14.63 -6.56
CA VAL A 227 -12.89 -13.39 -6.10
C VAL A 227 -12.27 -13.61 -4.73
N PHE A 228 -11.12 -14.30 -4.66
CA PHE A 228 -10.34 -14.44 -3.41
C PHE A 228 -9.03 -13.64 -3.51
N ASN A 229 -8.73 -12.80 -2.51
CA ASN A 229 -7.49 -11.99 -2.41
C ASN A 229 -7.23 -10.95 -3.52
N LEU A 230 -8.25 -10.50 -4.26
CA LEU A 230 -8.11 -9.47 -5.28
C LEU A 230 -8.43 -8.08 -4.71
N GLU A 231 -7.56 -7.10 -4.96
CA GLU A 231 -7.91 -5.71 -4.72
C GLU A 231 -8.76 -5.19 -5.87
N VAL A 232 -10.04 -4.95 -5.60
CA VAL A 232 -11.01 -4.41 -6.56
C VAL A 232 -10.84 -2.91 -6.64
N LYS A 233 -10.24 -2.40 -7.73
CA LYS A 233 -10.27 -0.98 -8.07
C LYS A 233 -11.38 -0.73 -9.08
N ARG A 234 -12.44 -0.05 -8.65
CA ARG A 234 -13.57 0.27 -9.51
C ARG A 234 -13.28 1.54 -10.31
N LEU A 235 -13.30 1.43 -11.64
CA LEU A 235 -13.34 2.57 -12.55
C LEU A 235 -14.82 2.89 -12.81
N TYR A 236 -15.40 3.69 -11.93
CA TYR A 236 -16.85 3.96 -11.88
C TYR A 236 -17.41 4.64 -13.14
N GLU A 237 -16.58 5.29 -13.95
CA GLU A 237 -17.05 6.01 -15.15
C GLU A 237 -17.33 5.09 -16.35
N ASN A 238 -16.98 3.79 -16.28
CA ASN A 238 -17.15 2.84 -17.39
C ASN A 238 -17.60 1.43 -16.95
N ASN A 239 -18.07 1.23 -15.70
CA ASN A 239 -18.34 -0.10 -15.11
C ASN A 239 -17.18 -1.10 -15.24
N MET A 240 -15.93 -0.61 -15.30
CA MET A 240 -14.75 -1.46 -15.40
C MET A 240 -14.18 -1.70 -14.01
N VAL A 241 -13.81 -2.94 -13.74
CA VAL A 241 -13.11 -3.32 -12.51
C VAL A 241 -11.68 -3.68 -12.88
N LEU A 242 -10.70 -3.04 -12.23
CA LEU A 242 -9.32 -3.49 -12.23
C LEU A 242 -9.13 -4.39 -11.02
N LEU A 243 -8.83 -5.67 -11.27
CA LEU A 243 -8.44 -6.60 -10.23
C LEU A 243 -6.92 -6.61 -10.13
N GLY A 244 -6.40 -6.15 -9.00
CA GLY A 244 -4.96 -6.13 -8.73
C GLY A 244 -4.55 -7.26 -7.79
N ILE A 245 -3.52 -8.02 -8.19
CA ILE A 245 -2.80 -8.94 -7.29
C ILE A 245 -1.58 -8.19 -6.76
N LYS A 246 -1.62 -7.84 -5.47
CA LYS A 246 -0.50 -7.16 -4.80
C LYS A 246 0.49 -8.21 -4.30
N ASN A 247 1.71 -8.18 -4.83
CA ASN A 247 2.80 -8.97 -4.25
C ASN A 247 3.41 -8.23 -3.05
N ASN A 248 2.77 -8.36 -1.87
CA ASN A 248 3.24 -7.72 -0.63
C ASN A 248 4.66 -8.15 -0.24
N LEU A 249 5.05 -9.37 -0.62
CA LEU A 249 6.39 -9.90 -0.46
C LEU A 249 7.40 -9.26 -1.42
N ALA A 250 7.01 -8.58 -2.51
CA ALA A 250 7.95 -7.84 -3.36
C ALA A 250 8.44 -6.53 -2.72
N LYS A 251 7.73 -5.97 -1.73
CA LYS A 251 8.10 -4.70 -1.08
C LYS A 251 9.27 -4.90 -0.12
N LYS A 252 10.43 -4.28 -0.40
CA LYS A 252 11.65 -4.36 0.43
C LYS A 252 11.39 -4.00 1.91
N THR A 253 10.57 -3.00 2.19
CA THR A 253 10.22 -2.59 3.57
C THR A 253 9.45 -3.69 4.30
N ASN A 254 8.46 -4.30 3.66
CA ASN A 254 7.68 -5.38 4.26
C ASN A 254 8.57 -6.61 4.53
N ARG A 255 9.49 -6.93 3.61
CA ARG A 255 10.51 -7.97 3.84
C ARG A 255 11.36 -7.68 5.07
N ARG A 256 11.79 -6.42 5.28
CA ARG A 256 12.58 -6.03 6.45
C ARG A 256 11.77 -6.14 7.74
N ILE A 257 10.54 -5.63 7.77
CA ILE A 257 9.65 -5.71 8.93
C ILE A 257 9.40 -7.18 9.29
N LYS A 258 9.04 -8.01 8.30
CA LYS A 258 8.85 -9.45 8.52
C LYS A 258 10.11 -10.12 9.03
N ARG A 259 11.29 -9.74 8.52
CA ARG A 259 12.57 -10.30 9.00
C ARG A 259 12.87 -9.92 10.45
N VAL A 260 12.62 -8.67 10.84
CA VAL A 260 12.78 -8.23 12.24
C VAL A 260 11.80 -9.00 13.13
N PHE A 261 10.54 -9.07 12.73
CA PHE A 261 9.52 -9.85 13.44
C PHE A 261 9.93 -11.32 13.59
N ASP A 262 10.38 -11.97 12.51
CA ASP A 262 10.81 -13.37 12.53
C ASP A 262 11.99 -13.60 13.49
N ILE A 263 12.97 -12.69 13.50
CA ILE A 263 14.12 -12.79 14.40
C ILE A 263 13.69 -12.65 15.85
N VAL A 264 12.95 -11.58 16.19
CA VAL A 264 12.50 -11.31 17.56
C VAL A 264 11.60 -12.44 18.07
N PHE A 265 10.64 -12.85 17.26
CA PHE A 265 9.73 -13.94 17.60
C PHE A 265 10.48 -15.26 17.75
N SER A 266 11.38 -15.61 16.82
CA SER A 266 12.16 -16.84 16.90
C SER A 266 13.04 -16.90 18.15
N LEU A 267 13.65 -15.78 18.56
CA LEU A 267 14.47 -15.71 19.75
C LEU A 267 13.63 -15.89 21.01
N ALA A 268 12.48 -15.20 21.10
CA ALA A 268 11.57 -15.34 22.23
C ALA A 268 11.04 -16.78 22.36
N THR A 269 10.58 -17.38 21.26
CA THR A 269 10.10 -18.77 21.26
C THR A 269 11.22 -19.76 21.55
N MET A 270 12.45 -19.52 21.06
CA MET A 270 13.59 -20.40 21.31
C MET A 270 13.91 -20.50 22.80
N VAL A 271 13.86 -19.39 23.56
CA VAL A 271 14.10 -19.41 25.02
C VAL A 271 13.05 -20.28 25.75
N ILE A 272 11.79 -20.22 25.31
CA ILE A 272 10.68 -21.00 25.92
C ILE A 272 10.76 -22.48 25.52
N ILE A 273 11.10 -22.78 24.27
CA ILE A 273 11.17 -24.16 23.77
C ILE A 273 12.44 -24.87 24.24
N LEU A 274 13.54 -24.15 24.53
CA LEU A 274 14.81 -24.73 24.97
C LEU A 274 14.66 -25.70 26.16
N PRO A 275 14.02 -25.35 27.30
CA PRO A 275 13.87 -26.28 28.42
C PRO A 275 13.05 -27.52 28.03
N VAL A 276 11.97 -27.34 27.28
CA VAL A 276 11.12 -28.45 26.80
C VAL A 276 11.93 -29.36 25.85
N SER A 277 12.74 -28.78 24.97
CA SER A 277 13.59 -29.51 24.04
C SER A 277 14.64 -30.38 24.75
N ILE A 278 15.21 -29.89 25.85
CA ILE A 278 16.18 -30.64 26.67
C ILE A 278 15.49 -31.82 27.35
N ILE A 279 14.31 -31.62 27.93
CA ILE A 279 13.53 -32.69 28.58
C ILE A 279 13.20 -33.79 27.57
N VAL A 280 12.70 -33.43 26.38
CA VAL A 280 12.40 -34.38 25.31
C VAL A 280 13.68 -35.10 24.85
N MET A 281 14.79 -34.38 24.72
CA MET A 281 16.08 -34.96 24.33
C MET A 281 16.54 -36.02 25.34
N ILE A 282 16.43 -35.74 26.65
CA ILE A 282 16.75 -36.70 27.71
C ILE A 282 15.82 -37.91 27.64
N GLY A 283 14.52 -37.71 27.44
CA GLY A 283 13.55 -38.80 27.28
C GLY A 283 13.93 -39.76 26.14
N ILE A 284 14.29 -39.22 24.97
CA ILE A 284 14.73 -40.02 23.81
C ILE A 284 16.03 -40.77 24.12
N MET A 285 16.98 -40.15 24.84
CA MET A 285 18.24 -40.80 25.19
C MET A 285 18.07 -41.96 26.18
N ILE A 286 17.06 -41.89 27.05
CA ILE A 286 16.71 -42.99 27.98
C ILE A 286 16.02 -44.12 27.23
N GLU A 287 15.06 -43.81 26.35
CA GLU A 287 14.27 -44.79 25.60
C GLU A 287 15.07 -45.52 24.52
N SER A 288 16.08 -44.87 23.93
CA SER A 288 16.93 -45.44 22.86
C SER A 288 18.42 -45.21 23.13
N PRO A 289 19.05 -46.02 24.00
CA PRO A 289 20.47 -45.89 24.32
C PRO A 289 21.35 -46.06 23.08
N GLY A 290 22.20 -45.05 22.78
CA GLY A 290 23.17 -45.08 21.67
C GLY A 290 22.71 -44.41 20.36
N ALA A 291 21.45 -44.00 20.24
CA ALA A 291 20.95 -43.26 19.09
C ALA A 291 21.03 -41.74 19.29
N SER A 292 21.36 -40.98 18.24
CA SER A 292 21.29 -39.51 18.30
C SER A 292 19.83 -39.03 18.40
N PRO A 293 19.48 -38.17 19.37
CA PRO A 293 18.09 -37.71 19.57
C PRO A 293 17.59 -36.73 18.48
N ILE A 294 18.50 -36.21 17.65
CA ILE A 294 18.23 -35.20 16.62
C ILE A 294 18.41 -35.81 15.22
N PHE A 295 17.41 -35.61 14.36
CA PHE A 295 17.43 -36.00 12.95
C PHE A 295 17.47 -34.76 12.05
N LYS A 296 18.23 -34.82 10.95
CA LYS A 296 18.42 -33.71 10.00
C LYS A 296 17.74 -34.03 8.66
N HIS A 297 16.76 -33.21 8.27
CA HIS A 297 16.03 -33.31 7.01
C HIS A 297 16.28 -32.05 6.16
N TYR A 298 16.77 -32.19 4.92
CA TYR A 298 16.95 -31.05 4.02
C TYR A 298 15.62 -30.53 3.43
N ARG A 299 15.40 -29.21 3.49
CA ARG A 299 14.23 -28.55 2.88
C ARG A 299 14.64 -27.40 1.98
N VAL A 300 13.84 -27.12 0.96
CA VAL A 300 14.06 -25.99 0.05
C VAL A 300 13.72 -24.69 0.78
N GLY A 301 14.71 -23.81 0.91
CA GLY A 301 14.60 -22.51 1.54
C GLY A 301 14.46 -21.36 0.54
N LYS A 302 14.78 -20.16 1.01
CA LYS A 302 14.71 -18.94 0.21
C LYS A 302 15.60 -19.04 -1.04
N SER A 303 15.06 -18.64 -2.19
CA SER A 303 15.77 -18.66 -3.48
C SER A 303 16.23 -20.06 -3.89
N GLY A 304 15.49 -21.11 -3.52
CA GLY A 304 15.78 -22.49 -3.90
C GLY A 304 16.94 -23.13 -3.14
N LYS A 305 17.58 -22.43 -2.20
CA LYS A 305 18.72 -22.98 -1.44
C LYS A 305 18.25 -23.99 -0.40
N LEU A 306 18.81 -25.20 -0.42
CA LEU A 306 18.53 -26.22 0.58
C LEU A 306 19.09 -25.81 1.96
N PHE A 307 18.35 -26.09 3.03
CA PHE A 307 18.81 -25.92 4.41
C PHE A 307 18.46 -27.14 5.27
N PRO A 308 19.30 -27.47 6.27
CA PRO A 308 19.01 -28.55 7.20
C PRO A 308 17.93 -28.15 8.22
N CYS A 309 16.85 -28.91 8.27
CA CYS A 309 15.80 -28.81 9.28
C CYS A 309 16.00 -29.91 10.33
N TYR A 310 16.35 -29.51 11.55
CA TYR A 310 16.52 -30.43 12.68
C TYR A 310 15.17 -30.73 13.34
N LYS A 311 14.92 -32.01 13.64
CA LYS A 311 13.72 -32.49 14.33
C LYS A 311 14.10 -33.54 15.36
N PHE A 312 13.25 -33.75 16.35
CA PHE A 312 13.39 -34.90 17.24
C PHE A 312 13.10 -36.19 16.49
N ARG A 313 13.86 -37.23 16.83
CA ARG A 313 13.63 -38.58 16.31
C ARG A 313 12.34 -39.12 16.93
N SER A 314 11.39 -39.56 16.10
CA SER A 314 10.12 -40.15 16.54
C SER A 314 9.93 -41.59 16.07
N MET A 315 10.92 -42.18 15.37
CA MET A 315 10.88 -43.57 14.92
C MET A 315 12.01 -44.36 15.57
N VAL A 316 11.60 -45.37 16.35
CA VAL A 316 12.41 -46.52 16.77
C VAL A 316 12.78 -47.27 15.49
N GLN A 317 14.06 -47.57 15.29
CA GLN A 317 14.46 -48.59 14.31
C GLN A 317 14.67 -49.89 15.06
#